data_AF-A5E1P6-F1
#
_entry.id   AF-A5E1P6-F1
#
_cell.length_a   1.000
_cell.length_b   1.000
_cell.length_c   1.000
_cell.angle_alpha   90.00
_cell.angle_beta   90.00
_cell.angle_gamma   90.00
#
_symmetry.space_group_name_H-M   'P 1'
#
loop_
_entity.id
_entity.type
_entity.pdbx_description
1 polymer ?
#
loop_
_entity_poly.entity_id
_entity_poly.type
_entity_poly.pdbx_seq_one_letter_code
_entity_poly.pdbx_strand_id
1 'polypeptide(L)'
;MEFVLHFMYVVAVSKTKAWEGDTPFQISMLGMFNLNVIWLKLLIPWRLFRFWSLLDGIDPPENMIRCMDNNFSALAFWRAWHRSFNRWVIRYIYIPMGGGGHYRILNSLLVFSFVAIWHDIELRLLMWGWLVVLFLIPEITATMYFARYNEKPWFRYLCGLGAVVNIWMMMIANLVGFCLGKDGTLQLVKQIFHSILGISFFVTSSFCLFVASQVMFELREREKRMGVDVRC
;
A
#
# COMPACT_ATOMS: atom_id res chain seq x y z
N MET A 1 -14.66 13.20 6.11
CA MET A 1 -13.74 12.66 7.14
C MET A 1 -14.38 12.72 8.51
N GLU A 2 -14.80 13.90 8.98
CA GLU A 2 -15.50 14.04 10.28
C GLU A 2 -16.73 13.15 10.42
N PHE A 3 -17.59 13.05 9.39
CA PHE A 3 -18.71 12.13 9.40
C PHE A 3 -18.27 10.66 9.62
N VAL A 4 -17.23 10.22 8.91
CA VAL A 4 -16.69 8.86 9.07
C VAL A 4 -16.14 8.67 10.47
N LEU A 5 -15.38 9.62 11.01
CA LEU A 5 -14.84 9.54 12.38
C LEU A 5 -15.92 9.56 13.46
N HIS A 6 -17.04 10.23 13.20
CA HIS A 6 -18.18 10.31 14.12
C HIS A 6 -18.94 8.99 14.21
N PHE A 7 -19.10 8.26 13.10
CA PHE A 7 -19.84 6.98 13.08
C PHE A 7 -18.95 5.74 13.15
N MET A 8 -17.66 5.87 12.83
CA MET A 8 -16.69 4.77 12.80
C MET A 8 -15.53 5.05 13.74
N TYR A 9 -15.63 4.55 14.96
CA TYR A 9 -14.66 4.75 16.03
C TYR A 9 -13.36 3.93 15.88
N VAL A 10 -13.01 3.51 14.67
CA VAL A 10 -11.87 2.61 14.39
C VAL A 10 -10.54 3.19 14.87
N VAL A 11 -10.37 4.51 14.79
CA VAL A 11 -9.17 5.20 15.30
C VAL A 11 -9.12 5.19 16.83
N ALA A 12 -10.27 5.38 17.48
CA ALA A 12 -10.35 5.36 18.94
C ALA A 12 -10.05 3.94 19.46
N VAL A 13 -10.71 2.93 18.88
CA VAL A 13 -10.47 1.51 19.18
C VAL A 13 -9.00 1.13 18.98
N SER A 14 -8.40 1.63 17.89
CA SER A 14 -6.98 1.39 17.60
C SER A 14 -6.05 2.00 18.65
N LYS A 15 -6.33 3.23 19.10
CA LYS A 15 -5.52 3.92 20.12
C LYS A 15 -5.65 3.29 21.50
N THR A 16 -6.84 2.85 21.88
CA THR A 16 -7.10 2.22 23.18
C THR A 16 -6.75 0.73 23.20
N LYS A 17 -6.36 0.16 22.06
CA LYS A 17 -6.10 -1.28 21.87
C LYS A 17 -7.30 -2.16 22.25
N ALA A 18 -8.52 -1.66 22.07
CA ALA A 18 -9.74 -2.30 22.52
C ALA A 18 -10.30 -3.30 21.48
N TRP A 19 -9.50 -4.30 21.12
CA TRP A 19 -9.87 -5.36 20.16
C TRP A 19 -9.79 -6.77 20.78
N GLU A 20 -9.80 -6.86 22.11
CA GLU A 20 -9.86 -8.14 22.83
C GLU A 20 -11.21 -8.81 22.62
N GLY A 21 -11.19 -10.09 22.21
CA GLY A 21 -12.40 -10.85 21.90
C GLY A 21 -12.94 -10.66 20.48
N ASP A 22 -12.37 -9.75 19.69
CA ASP A 22 -12.77 -9.56 18.30
C ASP A 22 -12.35 -10.75 17.41
N THR A 23 -13.18 -11.03 16.41
CA THR A 23 -12.90 -12.02 15.38
C THR A 23 -11.80 -11.54 14.42
N PRO A 24 -11.11 -12.45 13.69
CA PRO A 24 -10.13 -12.07 12.67
C PRO A 24 -10.70 -11.12 11.60
N PHE A 25 -11.98 -11.27 11.26
CA PHE A 25 -12.69 -10.39 10.34
C PHE A 25 -12.79 -8.97 10.91
N GLN A 26 -13.26 -8.83 12.16
CA GLN A 26 -13.41 -7.53 12.82
C GLN A 26 -12.07 -6.81 12.96
N ILE A 27 -11.02 -7.51 13.40
CA ILE A 27 -9.67 -6.95 13.53
C ILE A 27 -9.13 -6.50 12.15
N SER A 28 -9.39 -7.29 11.10
CA SER A 28 -8.99 -6.92 9.73
C SER A 28 -9.75 -5.68 9.23
N MET A 29 -11.05 -5.57 9.52
CA MET A 29 -11.85 -4.40 9.16
C MET A 29 -11.42 -3.15 9.93
N LEU A 30 -11.15 -3.27 11.23
CA LEU A 30 -10.57 -2.19 12.04
C LEU A 30 -9.28 -1.66 11.40
N GLY A 31 -8.41 -2.57 10.99
CA GLY A 31 -7.19 -2.27 10.27
C GLY A 31 -7.43 -1.54 8.94
N MET A 32 -8.25 -2.11 8.07
CA MET A 32 -8.53 -1.55 6.74
C MET A 32 -9.17 -0.16 6.81
N PHE A 33 -10.17 0.04 7.67
CA PHE A 33 -10.80 1.35 7.84
C PHE A 33 -9.86 2.39 8.45
N ASN A 34 -8.98 1.99 9.36
CA ASN A 34 -7.98 2.90 9.89
C ASN A 34 -7.00 3.36 8.79
N LEU A 35 -6.54 2.45 7.93
CA LEU A 35 -5.71 2.81 6.78
C LEU A 35 -6.44 3.74 5.78
N ASN A 36 -7.74 3.51 5.55
CA ASN A 36 -8.56 4.41 4.74
C ASN A 36 -8.73 5.80 5.38
N VAL A 37 -8.86 5.89 6.70
CA VAL A 37 -8.86 7.17 7.41
C VAL A 37 -7.51 7.88 7.28
N ILE A 38 -6.40 7.15 7.36
CA ILE A 38 -5.04 7.71 7.14
C ILE A 38 -4.92 8.27 5.71
N TRP A 39 -5.40 7.53 4.70
CA TRP A 39 -5.42 8.00 3.32
C TRP A 39 -6.26 9.28 3.16
N LEU A 40 -7.48 9.32 3.72
CA LEU A 40 -8.33 10.51 3.70
C LEU A 40 -7.68 11.71 4.39
N LYS A 41 -7.04 11.47 5.54
CA LYS A 41 -6.34 12.50 6.32
C LYS A 41 -5.23 13.19 5.52
N LEU A 42 -4.58 12.46 4.62
CA LEU A 42 -3.56 13.03 3.74
C LEU A 42 -4.17 13.63 2.48
N LEU A 43 -5.13 12.95 1.84
CA LEU A 43 -5.78 13.38 0.61
C LEU A 43 -6.39 14.78 0.72
N ILE A 44 -7.10 15.05 1.83
CA ILE A 44 -7.87 16.28 1.99
C ILE A 44 -6.96 17.53 2.02
N PRO A 45 -5.94 17.63 2.89
CA PRO A 45 -4.98 18.73 2.84
C PRO A 45 -4.31 18.88 1.48
N TRP A 46 -3.86 17.78 0.87
CA TRP A 46 -3.18 17.85 -0.43
C TRP A 46 -4.06 18.45 -1.52
N ARG A 47 -5.31 18.00 -1.63
CA ARG A 47 -6.25 18.54 -2.61
C ARG A 47 -6.64 19.98 -2.31
N LEU A 48 -6.74 20.35 -1.03
CA LEU A 48 -7.00 21.72 -0.63
C LEU A 48 -5.87 22.66 -1.10
N PHE A 49 -4.61 22.33 -0.84
CA PHE A 49 -3.48 23.17 -1.28
C PHE A 49 -3.31 23.17 -2.80
N ARG A 50 -3.56 22.03 -3.46
CA ARG A 50 -3.57 21.96 -4.92
C ARG A 50 -4.65 22.86 -5.52
N PHE A 51 -5.85 22.90 -4.92
CA PHE A 51 -6.92 23.78 -5.37
C PHE A 51 -6.49 25.26 -5.35
N TRP A 52 -5.88 25.72 -4.27
CA TRP A 52 -5.36 27.10 -4.19
C TRP A 52 -4.27 27.37 -5.24
N SER A 53 -3.33 26.44 -5.41
CA SER A 53 -2.31 26.56 -6.46
C SER A 53 -2.91 26.67 -7.86
N LEU A 54 -3.99 25.92 -8.15
CA LEU A 54 -4.68 25.99 -9.43
C LEU A 54 -5.39 27.34 -9.64
N LEU A 55 -5.92 27.95 -8.57
CA LEU A 55 -6.47 29.31 -8.65
C LEU A 55 -5.39 30.34 -9.00
N ASP A 56 -4.15 30.13 -8.55
CA ASP A 56 -2.99 30.94 -8.91
C ASP A 56 -2.38 30.59 -10.28
N GLY A 57 -3.02 29.68 -11.04
CA GLY A 57 -2.56 29.25 -12.38
C GLY A 57 -1.37 28.29 -12.37
N ILE A 58 -0.99 27.77 -11.21
CA ILE A 58 0.09 26.80 -11.04
C ILE A 58 -0.52 25.40 -10.92
N ASP A 59 -0.14 24.45 -11.77
CA ASP A 59 -0.59 23.04 -11.68
C ASP A 59 0.46 22.17 -10.97
N PRO A 60 0.32 21.92 -9.65
CA PRO A 60 1.23 21.07 -8.92
C PRO A 60 0.85 19.59 -9.13
N PRO A 61 1.82 18.66 -8.98
CA PRO A 61 1.54 17.24 -9.10
C PRO A 61 0.50 16.77 -8.08
N GLU A 62 -0.53 16.06 -8.55
CA GLU A 62 -1.49 15.38 -7.68
C GLU A 62 -0.80 14.30 -6.85
N ASN A 63 -1.02 14.34 -5.54
CA ASN A 63 -0.24 13.56 -4.57
C ASN A 63 -0.84 12.20 -4.23
N MET A 64 -2.16 12.06 -4.35
CA MET A 64 -2.88 10.82 -4.09
C MET A 64 -3.74 10.50 -5.31
N ILE A 65 -3.12 9.84 -6.29
CA ILE A 65 -3.78 9.57 -7.59
C ILE A 65 -4.90 8.53 -7.43
N ARG A 66 -4.63 7.47 -6.65
CA ARG A 66 -5.53 6.34 -6.47
C ARG A 66 -5.81 6.13 -4.99
N CYS A 67 -7.02 5.63 -4.70
CA CYS A 67 -7.34 5.11 -3.38
C CYS A 67 -6.39 3.97 -3.03
N MET A 68 -6.04 3.83 -1.75
CA MET A 68 -5.24 2.71 -1.25
C MET A 68 -5.79 1.36 -1.74
N ASP A 69 -7.11 1.17 -1.63
CA ASP A 69 -7.83 -0.05 -2.02
C ASP A 69 -7.81 -0.32 -3.54
N ASN A 70 -7.43 0.67 -4.35
CA ASN A 70 -7.34 0.57 -5.81
C ASN A 70 -5.88 0.38 -6.29
N ASN A 71 -5.08 -0.37 -5.52
CA ASN A 71 -3.72 -0.74 -5.89
C ASN A 71 -3.48 -2.24 -5.65
N PHE A 72 -3.13 -2.95 -6.73
CA PHE A 72 -2.77 -4.37 -6.69
C PHE A 72 -1.25 -4.61 -6.63
N SER A 73 -0.45 -3.57 -6.89
CA SER A 73 1.02 -3.60 -6.95
C SER A 73 1.57 -2.70 -5.87
N ALA A 74 2.50 -3.22 -5.07
CA ALA A 74 3.12 -2.45 -3.99
C ALA A 74 4.04 -1.36 -4.57
N LEU A 75 4.78 -1.65 -5.64
CA LEU A 75 5.53 -0.64 -6.39
C LEU A 75 4.63 0.46 -6.95
N ALA A 76 3.47 0.11 -7.50
CA ALA A 76 2.55 1.09 -8.05
C ALA A 76 1.92 1.96 -6.95
N PHE A 77 1.62 1.34 -5.80
CA PHE A 77 1.15 2.03 -4.62
C PHE A 77 2.15 3.11 -4.16
N TRP A 78 3.44 2.77 -3.99
CA TRP A 78 4.45 3.74 -3.54
C TRP A 78 4.73 4.88 -4.52
N ARG A 79 4.55 4.63 -5.83
CA ARG A 79 4.69 5.66 -6.87
C ARG A 79 3.45 6.57 -6.95
N ALA A 80 2.27 6.04 -6.63
CA ALA A 80 1.01 6.78 -6.60
C ALA A 80 0.78 7.54 -5.27
N TRP A 81 1.35 7.04 -4.18
CA TRP A 81 1.25 7.60 -2.84
C TRP A 81 2.28 8.70 -2.63
N HIS A 82 1.81 9.90 -2.27
CA HIS A 82 2.65 11.08 -2.04
C HIS A 82 3.61 11.35 -3.22
N ARG A 83 3.04 11.39 -4.42
CA ARG A 83 3.78 11.41 -5.70
C ARG A 83 4.81 12.54 -5.82
N SER A 84 4.53 13.73 -5.33
CA SER A 84 5.46 14.87 -5.37
C SER A 84 6.74 14.55 -4.62
N PHE A 85 6.61 13.96 -3.43
CA PHE A 85 7.73 13.52 -2.62
C PHE A 85 8.45 12.34 -3.24
N ASN A 86 7.73 11.35 -3.77
CA ASN A 86 8.34 10.24 -4.52
C ASN A 86 9.20 10.76 -5.70
N ARG A 87 8.69 11.72 -6.48
CA ARG A 87 9.45 12.36 -7.58
C ARG A 87 10.69 13.08 -7.07
N TRP A 88 10.59 13.78 -5.94
CA TRP A 88 11.72 14.47 -5.32
C TRP A 88 12.80 13.48 -4.88
N VAL A 89 12.42 12.44 -4.14
CA VAL A 89 13.33 11.38 -3.66
C VAL A 89 14.00 10.67 -4.84
N ILE A 90 13.25 10.35 -5.89
CA ILE A 90 13.83 9.73 -7.08
C ILE A 90 14.87 10.66 -7.72
N ARG A 91 14.53 11.94 -7.91
CA ARG A 91 15.38 12.90 -8.61
C ARG A 91 16.65 13.26 -7.84
N TYR A 92 16.54 13.42 -6.53
CA TYR A 92 17.61 14.00 -5.71
C TYR A 92 18.38 12.99 -4.88
N ILE A 93 17.87 11.77 -4.71
CA ILE A 93 18.54 10.71 -3.94
C ILE A 93 18.78 9.50 -4.84
N TYR A 94 17.73 8.91 -5.41
CA TYR A 94 17.85 7.64 -6.11
C TYR A 94 18.68 7.71 -7.39
N ILE A 95 18.43 8.70 -8.26
CA ILE A 95 19.15 8.87 -9.55
C ILE A 95 20.64 9.20 -9.30
N PRO A 96 21.01 10.18 -8.44
CA PRO A 96 22.41 10.46 -8.12
C PRO A 96 23.19 9.26 -7.58
N MET A 97 22.52 8.31 -6.93
CA MET A 97 23.11 7.09 -6.36
C MET A 97 23.30 5.95 -7.38
N GLY A 98 23.06 6.20 -8.68
CA GLY A 98 23.19 5.18 -9.74
C GLY A 98 21.88 4.49 -10.13
N GLY A 99 20.74 4.93 -9.57
CA GLY A 99 19.40 4.56 -10.02
C GLY A 99 19.15 3.04 -10.06
N GLY A 100 18.56 2.59 -11.16
CA GLY A 100 18.16 1.19 -11.38
C GLY A 100 19.27 0.26 -11.87
N GLY A 101 20.54 0.67 -11.79
CA GLY A 101 21.69 -0.14 -12.19
C GLY A 101 22.03 -1.26 -11.19
N HIS A 102 23.30 -1.66 -11.14
CA HIS A 102 23.79 -2.78 -10.32
C HIS A 102 23.44 -2.66 -8.81
N TYR A 103 23.32 -1.43 -8.30
CA TYR A 103 23.05 -1.15 -6.88
C TYR A 103 21.57 -0.87 -6.56
N ARG A 104 20.63 -1.28 -7.42
CA ARG A 104 19.19 -0.99 -7.27
C ARG A 104 18.62 -1.30 -5.88
N ILE A 105 19.00 -2.43 -5.27
CA ILE A 105 18.52 -2.83 -3.94
C ILE A 105 19.12 -1.92 -2.86
N LEU A 106 20.42 -1.66 -2.91
CA LEU A 106 21.11 -0.77 -1.97
C LEU A 106 20.56 0.66 -2.05
N ASN A 107 20.34 1.17 -3.27
CA ASN A 107 19.76 2.48 -3.51
C ASN A 107 18.33 2.56 -2.97
N SER A 108 17.55 1.48 -3.08
CA SER A 108 16.20 1.40 -2.51
C SER A 108 16.25 1.40 -0.98
N LEU A 109 17.15 0.64 -0.36
CA LEU A 109 17.33 0.64 1.10
C LEU A 109 17.70 2.01 1.64
N LEU A 110 18.59 2.73 0.95
CA LEU A 110 19.00 4.08 1.35
C LEU A 110 17.87 5.10 1.20
N VAL A 111 17.13 5.04 0.10
CA VAL A 111 15.93 5.85 -0.10
C VAL A 111 14.91 5.61 1.01
N PHE A 112 14.57 4.36 1.32
CA PHE A 112 13.60 4.05 2.36
C PHE A 112 14.11 4.41 3.77
N SER A 113 15.42 4.31 4.02
CA SER A 113 16.02 4.78 5.27
C SER A 113 15.90 6.29 5.43
N PHE A 114 16.16 7.06 4.36
CA PHE A 114 15.95 8.50 4.35
C PHE A 114 14.47 8.85 4.61
N VAL A 115 13.54 8.17 3.92
CA VAL A 115 12.11 8.40 4.10
C VAL A 115 11.66 8.10 5.53
N ALA A 116 12.18 7.03 6.14
CA ALA A 116 11.88 6.70 7.53
C ALA A 116 12.38 7.81 8.48
N ILE A 117 13.65 8.21 8.37
CA ILE A 117 14.24 9.28 9.20
C ILE A 117 13.53 10.63 8.98
N TRP A 118 13.12 10.93 7.74
CA TRP A 118 12.38 12.14 7.41
C TRP A 118 10.99 12.18 8.07
N HIS A 119 10.35 11.02 8.22
CA HIS A 119 9.05 10.92 8.89
C HIS A 119 9.16 11.01 10.42
N ASP A 120 10.07 10.24 11.02
CA ASP A 120 10.35 10.26 12.46
C ASP A 120 11.68 9.55 12.76
N ILE A 121 12.33 9.91 13.87
CA ILE A 121 13.58 9.27 14.32
C ILE A 121 13.29 7.97 15.10
N GLU A 122 12.02 7.65 15.36
CA GLU A 122 11.65 6.38 15.98
C GLU A 122 12.15 5.17 15.15
N LEU A 123 12.99 4.33 15.79
CA LEU A 123 13.53 3.09 15.22
C LEU A 123 12.45 2.16 14.64
N ARG A 124 11.22 2.28 15.14
CA ARG A 124 10.07 1.51 14.67
C ARG A 124 9.69 1.87 13.22
N LEU A 125 9.74 3.14 12.83
CA LEU A 125 9.50 3.55 11.44
C LEU A 125 10.62 3.08 10.51
N LEU A 126 11.87 3.09 10.99
CA LEU A 126 13.00 2.59 10.23
C LEU A 126 12.88 1.08 9.94
N MET A 127 12.59 0.29 10.97
CA MET A 127 12.33 -1.15 10.85
C MET A 127 11.15 -1.45 9.91
N TRP A 128 10.08 -0.66 9.98
CA TRP A 128 8.96 -0.77 9.06
C TRP A 128 9.36 -0.46 7.61
N GLY A 129 10.15 0.61 7.38
CA GLY A 129 10.65 0.96 6.05
C GLY A 129 11.49 -0.15 5.42
N TRP A 130 12.33 -0.82 6.21
CA TRP A 130 13.12 -1.97 5.76
C TRP A 130 12.26 -3.21 5.46
N LEU A 131 11.23 -3.48 6.27
CA LEU A 131 10.27 -4.55 5.98
C LEU A 131 9.56 -4.32 4.65
N VAL A 132 9.17 -3.06 4.37
CA VAL A 132 8.56 -2.71 3.08
C VAL A 132 9.52 -2.97 1.92
N VAL A 133 10.80 -2.58 2.02
CA VAL A 133 11.79 -2.88 0.97
C VAL A 133 11.93 -4.37 0.74
N LEU A 134 11.98 -5.16 1.82
CA LEU A 134 12.05 -6.61 1.73
C LEU A 134 10.82 -7.18 1.02
N PHE A 135 9.62 -6.65 1.27
CA PHE A 135 8.39 -7.07 0.60
C PHE A 135 8.29 -6.64 -0.87
N LEU A 136 9.02 -5.61 -1.29
CA LEU A 136 9.09 -5.22 -2.70
C LEU A 136 10.01 -6.14 -3.53
N ILE A 137 10.98 -6.82 -2.90
CA ILE A 137 11.92 -7.70 -3.62
C ILE A 137 11.20 -8.84 -4.36
N PRO A 138 10.31 -9.63 -3.73
CA PRO A 138 9.55 -10.67 -4.43
C PRO A 138 8.74 -10.15 -5.62
N GLU A 139 8.12 -8.97 -5.50
CA GLU A 139 7.36 -8.38 -6.59
C GLU A 139 8.28 -8.03 -7.78
N ILE A 140 9.44 -7.42 -7.50
CA ILE A 140 10.42 -7.05 -8.53
C ILE A 140 10.98 -8.32 -9.22
N THR A 141 11.39 -9.33 -8.45
CA THR A 141 11.99 -10.55 -8.99
C THR A 141 10.98 -11.37 -9.80
N ALA A 142 9.75 -11.52 -9.28
CA ALA A 142 8.68 -12.20 -10.00
C ALA A 142 8.33 -11.46 -11.30
N THR A 143 8.24 -10.12 -11.25
CA THR A 143 7.96 -9.33 -12.46
C THR A 143 9.07 -9.50 -13.51
N MET A 144 10.35 -9.46 -13.11
CA MET A 144 11.46 -9.65 -14.05
C MET A 144 11.50 -11.07 -14.64
N TYR A 145 11.20 -12.09 -13.84
CA TYR A 145 11.23 -13.48 -14.30
C TYR A 145 10.04 -13.82 -15.20
N PHE A 146 8.83 -13.46 -14.78
CA PHE A 146 7.60 -13.83 -15.47
C PHE A 146 7.18 -12.87 -16.59
N ALA A 147 7.81 -11.69 -16.73
CA ALA A 147 7.52 -10.75 -17.83
C ALA A 147 7.64 -11.37 -19.23
N ARG A 148 8.43 -12.44 -19.39
CA ARG A 148 8.58 -13.18 -20.65
C ARG A 148 7.31 -13.89 -21.11
N TYR A 149 6.36 -14.12 -20.22
CA TYR A 149 5.12 -14.86 -20.49
C TYR A 149 3.90 -13.94 -20.66
N ASN A 150 4.11 -12.63 -20.86
CA ASN A 150 3.05 -11.62 -20.89
C ASN A 150 1.95 -11.89 -21.93
N GLU A 151 2.26 -12.62 -23.01
CA GLU A 151 1.30 -12.94 -24.07
C GLU A 151 0.40 -14.15 -23.75
N LYS A 152 0.65 -14.89 -22.67
CA LYS A 152 -0.13 -16.09 -22.36
C LYS A 152 -1.38 -15.75 -21.52
N PRO A 153 -2.55 -16.33 -21.81
CA PRO A 153 -3.78 -16.02 -21.08
C PRO A 153 -3.72 -16.42 -19.59
N TRP A 154 -2.93 -17.44 -19.23
CA TRP A 154 -2.74 -17.85 -17.84
C TRP A 154 -1.92 -16.85 -17.02
N PHE A 155 -1.11 -16.01 -17.69
CA PHE A 155 -0.26 -15.02 -17.03
C PHE A 155 -1.09 -14.02 -16.21
N ARG A 156 -2.28 -13.65 -16.70
CA ARG A 156 -3.20 -12.76 -15.97
C ARG A 156 -3.64 -13.34 -14.62
N TYR A 157 -3.89 -14.65 -14.55
CA TYR A 157 -4.26 -15.31 -13.29
C TYR A 157 -3.07 -15.42 -12.35
N LEU A 158 -1.86 -15.71 -12.88
CA LEU A 158 -0.63 -15.68 -12.08
C LEU A 158 -0.39 -14.28 -11.47
N CYS A 159 -0.54 -13.21 -12.27
CA CYS A 159 -0.46 -11.84 -11.78
C CYS A 159 -1.54 -11.53 -10.73
N GLY A 160 -2.74 -12.10 -10.88
CA GLY A 160 -3.81 -11.98 -9.87
C GLY A 160 -3.44 -12.62 -8.54
N LEU A 161 -2.82 -13.80 -8.56
CA LEU A 161 -2.31 -14.46 -7.35
C LEU A 161 -1.18 -13.64 -6.71
N GLY A 162 -0.23 -13.17 -7.52
CA GLY A 162 0.83 -12.28 -7.04
C GLY A 162 0.30 -10.98 -6.43
N ALA A 163 -0.75 -10.40 -7.02
CA ALA A 163 -1.43 -9.22 -6.49
C ALA A 163 -2.04 -9.47 -5.11
N VAL A 164 -2.70 -10.62 -4.90
CA VAL A 164 -3.25 -10.98 -3.58
C VAL A 164 -2.16 -11.06 -2.53
N VAL A 165 -1.03 -11.69 -2.86
CA VAL A 165 0.13 -11.77 -1.96
C VAL A 165 0.68 -10.37 -1.64
N ASN A 166 0.81 -9.50 -2.65
CA ASN A 166 1.25 -8.12 -2.45
C ASN A 166 0.30 -7.32 -1.56
N ILE A 167 -1.02 -7.45 -1.74
CA ILE A 167 -2.02 -6.76 -0.93
C ILE A 167 -1.93 -7.25 0.53
N TRP A 168 -1.85 -8.56 0.76
CA TRP A 168 -1.67 -9.10 2.12
C TRP A 168 -0.39 -8.61 2.78
N MET A 169 0.74 -8.64 2.06
CA MET A 169 2.02 -8.15 2.59
C MET A 169 1.96 -6.66 2.94
N MET A 170 1.38 -5.84 2.05
CA MET A 170 1.24 -4.40 2.28
C MET A 170 0.29 -4.10 3.44
N MET A 171 -0.82 -4.84 3.55
CA MET A 171 -1.76 -4.71 4.65
C MET A 171 -1.08 -5.06 5.98
N ILE A 172 -0.44 -6.23 6.08
CA ILE A 172 0.26 -6.67 7.31
C ILE A 172 1.34 -5.65 7.70
N ALA A 173 2.16 -5.19 6.76
CA ALA A 173 3.19 -4.19 7.02
C ALA A 173 2.59 -2.90 7.62
N ASN A 174 1.52 -2.39 7.02
CA ASN A 174 0.88 -1.16 7.47
C ASN A 174 0.10 -1.33 8.78
N LEU A 175 -0.42 -2.52 9.09
CA LEU A 175 -1.02 -2.83 10.39
C LEU A 175 0.02 -2.80 11.51
N VAL A 176 1.21 -3.36 11.28
CA VAL A 176 2.33 -3.30 12.24
C VAL A 176 2.82 -1.86 12.42
N GLY A 177 2.93 -1.10 11.34
CA GLY A 177 3.44 0.27 11.34
C GLY A 177 2.49 1.25 12.03
N PHE A 178 1.22 1.29 11.59
CA PHE A 178 0.34 2.44 11.84
C PHE A 178 -0.96 2.14 12.60
N CYS A 179 -1.41 0.88 12.70
CA CYS A 179 -2.74 0.57 13.25
C CYS A 179 -2.72 -0.27 14.53
N LEU A 180 -2.32 -1.53 14.44
CA LEU A 180 -2.44 -2.51 15.54
C LEU A 180 -1.13 -2.69 16.32
N GLY A 181 -0.01 -2.27 15.72
CA GLY A 181 1.32 -2.53 16.24
C GLY A 181 1.72 -4.00 16.18
N LYS A 182 2.87 -4.31 16.76
CA LYS A 182 3.45 -5.66 16.74
C LYS A 182 2.51 -6.68 17.38
N ASP A 183 1.96 -6.35 18.56
CA ASP A 183 1.19 -7.29 19.38
C ASP A 183 -0.16 -7.62 18.74
N GLY A 184 -0.91 -6.60 18.30
CA GLY A 184 -2.20 -6.80 17.64
C GLY A 184 -2.07 -7.48 16.27
N THR A 185 -1.03 -7.17 15.51
CA THR A 185 -0.80 -7.86 14.22
C THR A 185 -0.38 -9.31 14.42
N LEU A 186 0.46 -9.60 15.43
CA LEU A 186 0.83 -10.97 15.77
C LEU A 186 -0.39 -11.78 16.24
N GLN A 187 -1.28 -11.17 17.02
CA GLN A 187 -2.55 -11.78 17.41
C GLN A 187 -3.42 -12.10 16.20
N LEU A 188 -3.56 -11.16 15.25
CA LEU A 188 -4.29 -11.38 14.01
C LEU A 188 -3.71 -12.57 13.21
N VAL A 189 -2.40 -12.59 12.99
CA VAL A 189 -1.72 -13.67 12.25
C VAL A 189 -1.91 -15.01 12.96
N LYS A 190 -1.72 -15.07 14.28
CA LYS A 190 -1.94 -16.29 15.06
C LYS A 190 -3.39 -16.78 14.94
N GLN A 191 -4.37 -15.90 15.07
CA GLN A 191 -5.78 -16.28 14.96
C GLN A 191 -6.16 -16.73 13.55
N ILE A 192 -5.56 -16.14 12.50
CA ILE A 192 -5.77 -16.57 11.11
C ILE A 192 -5.32 -18.02 10.90
N PHE A 193 -4.16 -18.41 11.42
CA PHE A 193 -3.58 -19.75 11.16
C PHE A 193 -4.00 -20.83 12.17
N HIS A 194 -4.38 -20.49 13.40
CA HIS A 194 -4.77 -21.48 14.42
C HIS A 194 -6.28 -21.72 14.55
N SER A 195 -7.13 -20.89 13.94
CA SER A 195 -8.59 -21.03 14.02
C SER A 195 -9.20 -21.44 12.68
N ILE A 196 -10.17 -22.36 12.70
CA ILE A 196 -10.96 -22.73 11.51
C ILE A 196 -11.69 -21.51 10.93
N LEU A 197 -12.20 -20.62 11.81
CA LEU A 197 -12.80 -19.36 11.40
C LEU A 197 -11.77 -18.43 10.74
N GLY A 198 -10.53 -18.43 11.25
CA GLY A 198 -9.42 -17.67 10.70
C GLY A 198 -9.02 -18.14 9.30
N ILE A 199 -8.91 -19.46 9.10
CA ILE A 199 -8.59 -20.07 7.80
C ILE A 199 -9.72 -19.79 6.80
N SER A 200 -10.98 -19.97 7.22
CA SER A 200 -12.14 -19.66 6.38
C SER A 200 -12.15 -18.19 5.95
N PHE A 201 -11.89 -17.27 6.90
CA PHE A 201 -11.75 -15.85 6.61
C PHE A 201 -10.60 -15.57 5.64
N PHE A 202 -9.44 -16.19 5.83
CA PHE A 202 -8.28 -15.98 4.97
C PHE A 202 -8.53 -16.46 3.53
N VAL A 203 -9.12 -17.64 3.36
CA VAL A 203 -9.47 -18.19 2.04
C VAL A 203 -10.51 -17.32 1.35
N THR A 204 -11.58 -16.97 2.07
CA THR A 204 -12.66 -16.12 1.53
C THR A 204 -12.14 -14.74 1.14
N SER A 205 -11.36 -14.10 2.01
CA SER A 205 -10.78 -12.79 1.75
C SER A 205 -9.78 -12.83 0.59
N SER A 206 -8.94 -13.86 0.52
CA SER A 206 -8.00 -14.03 -0.58
C SER A 206 -8.72 -14.22 -1.92
N PHE A 207 -9.83 -14.95 -1.94
CA PHE A 207 -10.69 -15.08 -3.12
C PHE A 207 -11.32 -13.73 -3.51
N CYS A 208 -11.86 -12.98 -2.55
CA CYS A 208 -12.41 -11.65 -2.81
C CYS A 208 -11.34 -10.68 -3.35
N LEU A 209 -10.14 -10.68 -2.77
CA LEU A 209 -9.01 -9.87 -3.23
C LEU A 209 -8.55 -10.28 -4.64
N PHE A 210 -8.61 -11.58 -4.96
CA PHE A 210 -8.32 -12.07 -6.30
C PHE A 210 -9.33 -11.56 -7.32
N VAL A 211 -10.63 -11.64 -7.02
CA VAL A 211 -11.67 -11.09 -7.91
C VAL A 211 -11.50 -9.58 -8.06
N ALA A 212 -11.27 -8.86 -6.96
CA ALA A 212 -10.99 -7.42 -6.99
C ALA A 212 -9.75 -7.08 -7.83
N SER A 213 -8.67 -7.87 -7.76
CA SER A 213 -7.47 -7.64 -8.57
C SER A 213 -7.76 -7.85 -10.06
N GLN A 214 -8.59 -8.83 -10.43
CA GLN A 214 -9.02 -9.01 -11.82
C GLN A 214 -9.85 -7.83 -12.34
N VAL A 215 -10.74 -7.27 -11.50
CA VAL A 215 -11.49 -6.06 -11.82
C VAL A 215 -10.54 -4.87 -12.00
N MET A 216 -9.55 -4.71 -11.11
CA MET A 216 -8.53 -3.66 -11.23
C MET A 216 -7.72 -3.80 -12.52
N PHE A 217 -7.38 -5.01 -12.95
CA PHE A 217 -6.68 -5.23 -14.23
C PHE A 217 -7.50 -4.76 -15.42
N GLU A 218 -8.80 -5.10 -15.47
CA GLU A 218 -9.67 -4.62 -16.55
C GLU A 218 -9.83 -3.10 -16.50
N LEU A 219 -9.91 -2.51 -15.31
CA LEU A 219 -9.93 -1.06 -15.17
C LEU A 219 -8.67 -0.41 -15.76
N ARG A 220 -7.48 -1.03 -15.57
CA ARG A 220 -6.23 -0.51 -16.17
C ARG A 220 -6.17 -0.70 -17.67
N GLU A 221 -6.69 -1.80 -18.21
CA GLU A 221 -6.80 -1.97 -19.65
C GLU A 221 -7.77 -0.94 -20.25
N ARG A 222 -8.90 -0.69 -19.60
CA ARG A 222 -9.86 0.33 -20.00
C ARG A 222 -9.24 1.74 -19.99
N GLU A 223 -8.51 2.10 -18.94
CA GLU A 223 -7.76 3.36 -18.87
C GLU A 223 -6.80 3.52 -20.06
N LYS A 224 -6.04 2.46 -20.40
CA LYS A 224 -5.15 2.44 -21.57
C LYS A 224 -5.91 2.60 -22.90
N ARG A 225 -7.05 1.93 -23.07
CA ARG A 225 -7.92 2.05 -24.26
C ARG A 225 -8.45 3.48 -24.44
N MET A 226 -8.64 4.21 -23.34
CA MET A 226 -9.04 5.63 -23.34
C MET A 226 -7.85 6.61 -23.44
N GLY A 227 -6.61 6.11 -23.58
CA GLY A 227 -5.40 6.94 -23.65
C GLY A 227 -4.96 7.53 -22.30
N VAL A 228 -5.53 7.06 -21.18
CA VAL A 228 -5.18 7.53 -19.84
C VAL A 228 -4.08 6.63 -19.27
N ASP A 229 -2.83 7.11 -19.29
CA ASP A 229 -1.70 6.45 -18.63
C ASP A 229 -1.26 7.23 -17.39
N VAL A 230 -1.90 6.90 -16.27
CA VAL A 230 -1.41 7.29 -14.95
C VAL A 230 -0.22 6.40 -14.63
N ARG A 231 1.00 6.92 -14.91
CA ARG A 231 2.31 6.32 -14.61
C ARG A 231 2.52 6.14 -13.10
N CYS A 232 1.69 5.30 -12.51
CA CYS A 232 1.71 4.83 -11.15
C CYS A 232 2.45 3.50 -11.11
#